data_AF-A0A1Y1KL87-F1
#
_entry.id   AF-A0A1Y1KL87-F1
#
_cell.length_a   1.000
_cell.length_b   1.000
_cell.length_c   1.000
_cell.angle_alpha   90.00
_cell.angle_beta   90.00
_cell.angle_gamma   90.00
#
_symmetry.space_group_name_H-M   'P 1'
#
loop_
_entity.id
_entity.type
_entity.pdbx_description
1 polymer ?
#
loop_
_entity_poly.entity_id
_entity_poly.type
_entity_poly.pdbx_seq_one_letter_code
_entity_poly.pdbx_strand_id
1 'polypeptide(L)'
;MSSGVRCKLHSDGSVCLKDILESFHSPIREEHAWALCYQSCKFYEGLLGTNNHENYLSLTTLHHLFLQTDGNVHPNTLFGGSNASAGAPRKKLNDEQHFIKGLGLVIYQALDHDSTDGEERAISHDLEQLITDMITDGRVPEVHHETDDEGIENDTEEGEDLAESPKRNIRHIMRMCEKHLPILTKPQVEAHYKAVVRALVSEGLELSSFLEKVATDSVNSSGLEQLQFADWARFWMQV
;
A
#
# COMPACT_ATOMS: atom_id res chain seq x y z
N MET A 1 -14.91 8.16 25.14
CA MET A 1 -14.12 6.94 24.87
C MET A 1 -14.47 6.51 23.46
N SER A 2 -13.65 6.87 22.46
CA SER A 2 -13.92 6.45 21.09
C SER A 2 -13.81 4.93 21.06
N SER A 3 -14.88 4.24 20.67
CA SER A 3 -14.86 2.82 20.33
C SER A 3 -14.03 2.67 19.06
N GLY A 4 -12.69 2.73 19.19
CA GLY A 4 -11.76 2.59 18.09
C GLY A 4 -12.05 1.27 17.37
N VAL A 5 -12.24 1.35 16.05
CA VAL A 5 -12.34 0.18 15.19
C VAL A 5 -11.05 -0.61 15.40
N ARG A 6 -11.21 -1.88 15.76
CA ARG A 6 -10.08 -2.75 16.11
C ARG A 6 -9.73 -3.59 14.89
N CYS A 7 -8.44 -3.71 14.56
CA CYS A 7 -7.98 -4.70 13.58
C CYS A 7 -8.50 -6.07 13.97
N LYS A 8 -9.25 -6.71 13.06
CA LYS A 8 -9.86 -8.02 13.28
C LYS A 8 -9.74 -8.86 12.02
N LEU A 9 -9.53 -10.15 12.24
CA LEU A 9 -9.67 -11.14 11.19
C LEU A 9 -11.17 -11.34 10.92
N HIS A 10 -11.60 -11.01 9.70
CA HIS A 10 -12.96 -11.25 9.26
C HIS A 10 -13.23 -12.75 9.08
N SER A 11 -14.50 -13.13 9.07
CA SER A 11 -14.92 -14.53 8.89
C SER A 11 -14.49 -15.14 7.56
N ASP A 12 -14.22 -14.30 6.56
CA ASP A 12 -13.69 -14.70 5.25
C ASP A 12 -12.16 -14.78 5.21
N GLY A 13 -11.47 -14.56 6.33
CA GLY A 13 -10.02 -14.59 6.44
C GLY A 13 -9.33 -13.31 5.95
N SER A 14 -10.09 -12.23 5.70
CA SER A 14 -9.54 -10.93 5.32
C SER A 14 -9.25 -10.04 6.52
N VAL A 15 -8.28 -9.14 6.36
CA VAL A 15 -7.96 -8.04 7.29
C VAL A 15 -7.88 -6.75 6.48
N CYS A 16 -8.57 -5.70 6.92
CA CYS A 16 -8.59 -4.40 6.25
C CYS A 16 -7.32 -3.60 6.58
N LEU A 17 -6.67 -2.99 5.58
CA LEU A 17 -5.49 -2.15 5.81
C LEU A 17 -5.81 -0.96 6.73
N LYS A 18 -6.97 -0.33 6.58
CA LYS A 18 -7.37 0.78 7.45
C LYS A 18 -7.40 0.38 8.92
N ASP A 19 -7.96 -0.79 9.24
CA ASP A 19 -8.08 -1.24 10.62
C ASP A 19 -6.70 -1.59 11.22
N ILE A 20 -5.77 -2.08 10.40
CA ILE A 20 -4.36 -2.27 10.79
C ILE A 20 -3.76 -0.92 11.20
N LEU A 21 -3.85 0.10 10.35
CA LEU A 21 -3.27 1.42 10.61
C LEU A 21 -3.87 2.10 11.84
N GLU A 22 -5.20 2.01 12.01
CA GLU A 22 -5.89 2.54 13.19
C GLU A 22 -5.49 1.82 14.49
N SER A 23 -5.05 0.56 14.40
CA SER A 23 -4.56 -0.17 15.59
C SER A 23 -3.17 0.29 16.02
N PHE A 24 -2.32 0.72 15.07
CA PHE A 24 -0.99 1.24 15.37
C PHE A 24 -0.96 2.74 15.67
N HIS A 25 -1.96 3.50 15.21
CA HIS A 25 -1.88 4.97 15.14
C HIS A 25 -0.56 5.43 14.49
N SER A 26 -0.16 4.71 13.44
CA SER A 26 1.11 4.93 12.75
C SER A 26 0.96 4.66 11.27
N PRO A 27 1.58 5.47 10.41
CA PRO A 27 1.70 5.17 8.99
C PRO A 27 2.56 3.94 8.73
N ILE A 28 2.42 3.38 7.53
CA ILE A 28 3.27 2.27 7.09
C ILE A 28 4.73 2.73 6.90
N ARG A 29 5.67 1.78 6.95
CA ARG A 29 7.07 2.02 6.57
C ARG A 29 7.22 1.89 5.05
N GLU A 30 8.33 2.39 4.50
CA GLU A 30 8.61 2.27 3.06
C GLU A 30 8.60 0.81 2.59
N GLU A 31 9.20 -0.10 3.36
CA GLU A 31 9.25 -1.52 2.99
C GLU A 31 7.85 -2.15 2.91
N HIS A 32 6.91 -1.68 3.75
CA HIS A 32 5.50 -2.08 3.63
C HIS A 32 4.87 -1.52 2.34
N ALA A 33 5.19 -0.29 1.96
CA ALA A 33 4.68 0.32 0.73
C ALA A 33 5.14 -0.47 -0.51
N TRP A 34 6.43 -0.79 -0.61
CA TRP A 34 6.98 -1.64 -1.65
C TRP A 34 6.30 -3.01 -1.71
N ALA A 35 6.14 -3.66 -0.56
CA ALA A 35 5.52 -4.98 -0.47
C ALA A 35 4.04 -4.97 -0.88
N LEU A 36 3.28 -3.98 -0.43
CA LEU A 36 1.86 -3.81 -0.78
C LEU A 36 1.69 -3.51 -2.28
N CYS A 37 2.55 -2.66 -2.87
CA CYS A 37 2.59 -2.42 -4.31
C CYS A 37 2.81 -3.73 -5.08
N TYR A 38 3.87 -4.47 -4.75
CA TYR A 38 4.22 -5.71 -5.44
C TYR A 38 3.12 -6.76 -5.32
N GLN A 39 2.63 -7.05 -4.10
CA GLN A 39 1.61 -8.09 -3.87
C GLN A 39 0.27 -7.72 -4.52
N SER A 40 -0.11 -6.44 -4.53
CA SER A 40 -1.35 -5.98 -5.18
C SER A 40 -1.27 -6.05 -6.70
N CYS A 41 -0.15 -5.64 -7.31
CA CYS A 41 0.07 -5.78 -8.74
C CYS A 41 0.14 -7.25 -9.17
N LYS A 42 0.78 -8.10 -8.37
CA LYS A 42 0.82 -9.55 -8.61
C LYS A 42 -0.58 -10.17 -8.54
N PHE A 43 -1.36 -9.79 -7.53
CA PHE A 43 -2.74 -10.23 -7.39
C PHE A 43 -3.57 -9.84 -8.61
N TYR A 44 -3.46 -8.59 -9.08
CA TYR A 44 -4.15 -8.15 -10.29
C TYR A 44 -3.65 -8.84 -11.56
N GLU A 45 -2.34 -9.10 -11.69
CA GLU A 45 -1.78 -9.84 -12.82
C GLU A 45 -2.38 -11.25 -12.92
N GLY A 46 -2.56 -11.93 -11.78
CA GLY A 46 -3.19 -13.24 -11.72
C GLY A 46 -4.66 -13.26 -12.19
N LEU A 47 -5.30 -12.09 -12.25
CA LEU A 47 -6.69 -11.93 -12.66
C LEU A 47 -6.85 -11.56 -14.15
N LEU A 48 -5.79 -11.08 -14.81
CA LEU A 48 -5.82 -10.65 -16.22
C LEU A 48 -6.30 -11.75 -17.19
N GLY A 49 -6.10 -13.03 -16.85
CA GLY A 49 -6.56 -14.18 -17.64
C GLY A 49 -7.99 -14.66 -17.33
N THR A 50 -8.71 -14.01 -16.40
CA THR A 50 -10.07 -14.41 -15.99
C THR A 50 -11.13 -13.53 -16.67
N ASN A 51 -12.24 -14.13 -17.14
CA ASN A 51 -13.32 -13.39 -17.83
C ASN A 51 -14.23 -12.58 -16.89
N ASN A 52 -13.70 -12.08 -15.76
CA ASN A 52 -14.51 -11.50 -14.68
C ASN A 52 -14.28 -10.00 -14.46
N HIS A 53 -13.59 -9.33 -15.39
CA HIS A 53 -13.21 -7.91 -15.33
C HIS A 53 -14.40 -6.97 -15.08
N GLU A 54 -15.60 -7.31 -15.55
CA GLU A 54 -16.80 -6.47 -15.41
C GLU A 54 -17.32 -6.31 -13.98
N ASN A 55 -16.81 -7.13 -13.05
CA ASN A 55 -17.21 -7.16 -11.65
C ASN A 55 -16.19 -6.54 -10.69
N TYR A 56 -15.05 -6.06 -11.20
CA TYR A 56 -14.02 -5.45 -10.35
C TYR A 56 -14.44 -4.05 -9.91
N LEU A 57 -14.12 -3.71 -8.67
CA LEU A 57 -14.42 -2.44 -8.03
C LEU A 57 -13.13 -1.62 -7.86
N SER A 58 -13.22 -0.31 -8.06
CA SER A 58 -12.08 0.60 -7.95
C SER A 58 -11.55 0.68 -6.52
N LEU A 59 -10.23 0.65 -6.39
CA LEU A 59 -9.48 0.86 -5.15
C LEU A 59 -9.23 2.37 -5.00
N THR A 60 -9.67 3.01 -3.92
CA THR A 60 -9.58 4.48 -3.78
C THR A 60 -9.30 4.95 -2.37
N THR A 61 -9.52 4.09 -1.36
CA THR A 61 -9.32 4.41 0.05
C THR A 61 -8.69 3.23 0.76
N LEU A 62 -8.10 3.48 1.94
CA LEU A 62 -7.54 2.44 2.82
C LEU A 62 -8.53 1.32 3.16
N HIS A 63 -9.85 1.61 3.18
CA HIS A 63 -10.89 0.61 3.44
C HIS A 63 -11.09 -0.40 2.30
N HIS A 64 -10.52 -0.14 1.13
CA HIS A 64 -10.70 -0.98 -0.04
C HIS A 64 -9.60 -2.02 -0.19
N LEU A 65 -8.50 -1.95 0.58
CA LEU A 65 -7.38 -2.89 0.49
C LEU A 65 -7.46 -3.91 1.62
N PHE A 66 -7.67 -5.18 1.24
CA PHE A 66 -7.80 -6.31 2.15
C PHE A 66 -6.64 -7.29 1.97
N LEU A 67 -6.10 -7.76 3.08
CA LEU A 67 -4.94 -8.65 3.15
C LEU A 67 -5.33 -9.99 3.77
N GLN A 68 -4.57 -11.02 3.44
CA GLN A 68 -4.67 -12.35 4.03
C GLN A 68 -3.56 -12.55 5.07
N THR A 69 -3.81 -13.45 6.03
CA THR A 69 -2.83 -13.83 7.06
C THR A 69 -1.60 -14.54 6.51
N ASP A 70 -1.61 -14.97 5.24
CA ASP A 70 -0.46 -15.57 4.59
C ASP A 70 0.43 -14.54 3.87
N GLY A 71 0.00 -13.27 3.78
CA GLY A 71 0.71 -12.18 3.11
C GLY A 71 0.25 -11.90 1.67
N ASN A 72 -0.75 -12.60 1.17
CA ASN A 72 -1.38 -12.28 -0.12
C ASN A 72 -2.45 -11.18 0.02
N VAL A 73 -2.83 -10.58 -1.11
CA VAL A 73 -3.97 -9.66 -1.20
C VAL A 73 -5.27 -10.46 -1.31
N HIS A 74 -6.26 -10.12 -0.49
CA HIS A 74 -7.54 -10.81 -0.45
C HIS A 74 -8.47 -10.35 -1.60
N PRO A 75 -9.27 -11.25 -2.21
CA PRO A 75 -10.18 -10.92 -3.31
C PRO A 75 -11.16 -9.77 -3.05
N ASN A 76 -11.61 -9.57 -1.81
CA ASN A 76 -12.47 -8.43 -1.43
C ASN A 76 -11.88 -7.07 -1.82
N THR A 77 -10.57 -6.99 -2.03
CA THR A 77 -9.91 -5.80 -2.57
C THR A 77 -10.55 -5.33 -3.87
N LEU A 78 -10.99 -6.26 -4.74
CA LEU A 78 -11.64 -5.95 -6.01
C LEU A 78 -13.11 -6.34 -6.08
N PHE A 79 -13.57 -7.35 -5.32
CA PHE A 79 -14.98 -7.78 -5.37
C PHE A 79 -15.87 -7.09 -4.33
N GLY A 80 -15.26 -6.38 -3.37
CA GLY A 80 -15.95 -5.85 -2.19
C GLY A 80 -16.19 -6.95 -1.16
N GLY A 81 -15.96 -6.65 0.12
CA GLY A 81 -16.32 -7.56 1.20
C GLY A 81 -17.82 -7.57 1.46
N SER A 82 -18.33 -8.67 2.02
CA SER A 82 -19.73 -8.80 2.47
C SER A 82 -20.10 -7.73 3.50
N ASN A 83 -19.11 -7.20 4.22
CA ASN A 83 -19.22 -6.12 5.18
C ASN A 83 -18.82 -4.78 4.56
N ALA A 84 -19.46 -4.38 3.46
CA ALA A 84 -19.33 -3.02 2.93
C ALA A 84 -19.85 -2.02 3.99
N SER A 85 -18.98 -1.65 4.93
CA SER A 85 -19.26 -0.75 6.02
C SER A 85 -19.49 0.66 5.46
N ALA A 86 -20.73 1.13 5.56
CA ALA A 86 -21.16 2.53 5.67
C ALA A 86 -20.54 3.57 4.70
N GLY A 87 -20.08 3.15 3.51
CA GLY A 87 -19.49 4.02 2.49
C GLY A 87 -20.37 4.16 1.25
N ALA A 88 -20.11 5.19 0.45
CA ALA A 88 -20.70 5.31 -0.88
C ALA A 88 -20.34 4.08 -1.74
N PRO A 89 -21.24 3.62 -2.62
CA PRO A 89 -20.98 2.45 -3.45
C PRO A 89 -19.71 2.63 -4.29
N ARG A 90 -18.84 1.61 -4.27
CA ARG A 90 -17.60 1.61 -5.05
C ARG A 90 -17.94 1.61 -6.54
N LYS A 91 -17.24 2.44 -7.31
CA LYS A 91 -17.33 2.45 -8.78
C LYS A 91 -16.71 1.17 -9.34
N LYS A 92 -17.16 0.78 -10.53
CA LYS A 92 -16.50 -0.29 -11.28
C LYS A 92 -15.11 0.15 -11.69
N LEU A 93 -14.18 -0.80 -11.67
CA LEU A 93 -12.84 -0.63 -12.19
C LEU A 93 -12.90 -0.68 -13.72
N ASN A 94 -12.40 0.36 -14.37
CA ASN A 94 -12.51 0.49 -15.82
C ASN A 94 -11.40 -0.26 -16.56
N ASP A 95 -10.16 -0.09 -16.11
CA ASP A 95 -8.97 -0.62 -16.75
C ASP A 95 -7.82 -0.79 -15.74
N GLU A 96 -6.71 -1.33 -16.24
CA GLU A 96 -5.47 -1.53 -15.49
C GLU A 96 -4.90 -0.21 -14.92
N GLN A 97 -4.98 0.90 -15.67
CA GLN A 97 -4.41 2.18 -15.25
C GLN A 97 -5.16 2.75 -14.05
N HIS A 98 -6.49 2.64 -14.03
CA HIS A 98 -7.31 3.01 -12.89
C HIS A 98 -7.00 2.17 -11.65
N PHE A 99 -6.59 0.91 -11.82
CA PHE A 99 -6.17 0.07 -10.70
C PHE A 99 -4.84 0.57 -10.13
N ILE A 100 -3.86 0.81 -11.00
CA ILE A 100 -2.53 1.31 -10.62
C ILE A 100 -2.64 2.65 -9.89
N LYS A 101 -3.39 3.60 -10.46
CA LYS A 101 -3.65 4.92 -9.85
C LYS A 101 -4.35 4.80 -8.51
N GLY A 102 -5.39 3.96 -8.44
CA GLY A 102 -6.12 3.69 -7.22
C GLY A 102 -5.22 3.12 -6.11
N LEU A 103 -4.36 2.18 -6.46
CA LEU A 103 -3.37 1.60 -5.55
C LEU A 103 -2.35 2.65 -5.09
N GLY A 104 -1.80 3.46 -6.01
CA GLY A 104 -0.84 4.52 -5.67
C GLY A 104 -1.42 5.52 -4.66
N LEU A 105 -2.68 5.91 -4.83
CA LEU A 105 -3.38 6.77 -3.87
C LEU A 105 -3.55 6.12 -2.50
N VAL A 106 -3.89 4.83 -2.45
CA VAL A 106 -4.03 4.09 -1.18
C VAL A 106 -2.69 3.96 -0.46
N ILE A 107 -1.60 3.73 -1.18
CA ILE A 107 -0.24 3.67 -0.62
C ILE A 107 0.19 5.03 -0.08
N TYR A 108 -0.05 6.10 -0.85
CA TYR A 108 0.20 7.46 -0.39
C TYR A 108 -0.57 7.78 0.90
N GLN A 109 -1.88 7.49 0.94
CA GLN A 109 -2.70 7.65 2.15
C GLN A 109 -2.18 6.84 3.35
N ALA A 110 -1.61 5.66 3.10
CA ALA A 110 -1.08 4.80 4.17
C ALA A 110 0.26 5.32 4.73
N LEU A 111 1.07 5.97 3.88
CA LEU A 111 2.35 6.59 4.26
C LEU A 111 2.14 7.90 5.04
N ASP A 112 1.04 8.60 4.77
CA ASP A 112 0.64 9.87 5.38
C ASP A 112 -0.43 9.72 6.49
N HIS A 113 -0.66 8.49 6.95
CA HIS A 113 -1.65 8.25 8.01
C HIS A 113 -1.23 8.89 9.33
N ASP A 114 -2.15 9.63 9.96
CA ASP A 114 -1.97 10.32 11.25
C ASP A 114 -0.84 11.39 11.28
N SER A 115 -0.38 11.87 10.11
CA SER A 115 0.53 13.03 10.03
C SER A 115 -0.13 14.28 10.63
N THR A 116 0.45 14.83 11.71
CA THR A 116 -0.03 16.07 12.35
C THR A 116 0.46 17.30 11.56
N ASP A 117 -0.46 18.22 11.23
CA ASP A 117 -0.28 19.54 10.60
C ASP A 117 1.11 19.85 9.99
N GLY A 118 1.29 19.43 8.73
CA GLY A 118 2.23 20.07 7.80
C GLY A 118 3.64 19.49 7.70
N GLU A 119 3.99 18.46 8.47
CA GLU A 119 5.25 17.73 8.26
C GLU A 119 5.07 16.64 7.20
N GLU A 120 5.54 16.91 5.97
CA GLU A 120 5.66 15.88 4.94
C GLU A 120 6.71 14.86 5.37
N ARG A 121 6.30 13.59 5.46
CA ARG A 121 7.22 12.51 5.73
C ARG A 121 8.21 12.36 4.58
N ALA A 122 9.50 12.54 4.88
CA ALA A 122 10.55 12.21 3.92
C ALA A 122 10.54 10.71 3.61
N ILE A 123 10.29 10.39 2.34
CA ILE A 123 10.42 9.04 1.77
C ILE A 123 11.60 9.00 0.79
N SER A 124 12.12 7.82 0.49
CA SER A 124 13.18 7.67 -0.52
C SER A 124 12.70 8.12 -1.90
N HIS A 125 13.63 8.71 -2.67
CA HIS A 125 13.37 9.14 -4.04
C HIS A 125 12.83 8.01 -4.92
N ASP A 126 13.31 6.77 -4.74
CA ASP A 126 12.86 5.63 -5.53
C ASP A 126 11.39 5.27 -5.25
N LEU A 127 10.95 5.39 -3.99
CA LEU A 127 9.56 5.17 -3.62
C LEU A 127 8.66 6.32 -4.07
N GLU A 128 9.13 7.56 -3.96
CA GLU A 128 8.44 8.74 -4.47
C GLU A 128 8.22 8.64 -5.98
N GLN A 129 9.25 8.23 -6.73
CA GLN A 129 9.17 7.99 -8.16
C GLN A 129 8.17 6.87 -8.49
N LEU A 130 8.17 5.76 -7.74
CA LEU A 130 7.17 4.70 -7.89
C LEU A 130 5.75 5.25 -7.73
N ILE A 131 5.48 5.96 -6.63
CA ILE A 131 4.15 6.49 -6.33
C ILE A 131 3.74 7.50 -7.41
N THR A 132 4.66 8.37 -7.84
CA THR A 132 4.45 9.34 -8.92
C THR A 132 4.08 8.65 -10.23
N ASP A 133 4.82 7.61 -10.62
CA ASP A 133 4.49 6.82 -11.81
C ASP A 133 3.13 6.11 -11.69
N MET A 134 2.72 5.72 -10.48
CA MET A 134 1.41 5.11 -10.27
C MET A 134 0.26 6.13 -10.38
N ILE A 135 0.42 7.35 -9.86
CA ILE A 135 -0.69 8.32 -9.75
C ILE A 135 -0.78 9.29 -10.93
N THR A 136 0.30 9.49 -11.69
CA THR A 136 0.34 10.42 -12.83
C THR A 136 -0.03 9.73 -14.14
N ASP A 137 -0.84 10.39 -14.97
CA ASP A 137 -1.45 9.80 -16.18
C ASP A 137 -0.48 9.73 -17.39
N GLY A 138 0.82 9.44 -17.19
CA GLY A 138 1.81 9.32 -18.27
C GLY A 138 2.23 10.64 -18.91
N ARG A 139 1.50 11.74 -18.63
CA ARG A 139 1.86 13.09 -19.04
C ARG A 139 2.89 13.62 -18.06
N VAL A 140 4.16 13.40 -18.38
CA VAL A 140 5.23 14.21 -17.79
C VAL A 140 4.87 15.67 -18.12
N PRO A 141 4.86 16.61 -17.17
CA PRO A 141 4.91 18.01 -17.55
C PRO A 141 6.19 18.14 -18.38
N GLU A 142 6.06 18.53 -19.65
CA GLU A 142 7.22 18.96 -20.41
C GLU A 142 7.95 19.98 -19.54
N VAL A 143 9.16 19.64 -19.14
CA VAL A 143 10.05 20.61 -18.52
C VAL A 143 10.26 21.62 -19.64
N HIS A 144 9.54 22.73 -19.59
CA HIS A 144 9.80 23.88 -20.43
C HIS A 144 11.25 24.28 -20.14
N HIS A 145 12.16 23.84 -21.01
CA HIS A 145 13.49 24.40 -21.10
C HIS A 145 13.31 25.83 -21.62
N GLU A 146 13.00 26.75 -20.69
CA GLU A 146 13.03 28.19 -20.92
C GLU A 146 14.50 28.62 -21.00
N THR A 147 15.15 28.31 -22.11
CA THR A 147 16.29 29.09 -22.60
C THR A 147 16.12 29.26 -24.10
N ASP A 148 15.52 30.41 -24.41
CA ASP A 148 15.58 31.16 -25.66
C ASP A 148 16.97 31.06 -26.34
N ASP A 149 17.06 30.33 -27.45
CA ASP A 149 18.16 30.43 -28.41
C ASP A 149 17.62 30.29 -29.84
N GLU A 150 17.22 31.42 -30.40
CA GLU A 150 16.89 31.55 -31.83
C GLU A 150 18.13 31.29 -32.69
N GLY A 151 18.12 30.18 -33.44
CA GLY A 151 19.24 29.85 -34.33
C GLY A 151 18.97 28.80 -35.39
N ILE A 152 18.32 29.24 -36.49
CA ILE A 152 18.39 28.72 -37.87
C ILE A 152 17.81 27.32 -38.16
N GLU A 153 16.77 27.38 -38.99
CA GLU A 153 16.11 26.32 -39.75
C GLU A 153 17.15 25.46 -40.51
N ASN A 154 17.14 24.15 -40.25
CA ASN A 154 17.80 23.20 -41.12
C ASN A 154 16.80 22.09 -41.44
N ASP A 155 16.30 22.10 -42.68
CA ASP A 155 15.48 21.05 -43.27
C ASP A 155 16.26 19.72 -43.21
N THR A 156 15.94 18.87 -42.25
CA THR A 156 16.28 17.45 -42.32
C THR A 156 15.13 16.66 -41.75
N GLU A 157 14.38 16.02 -42.66
CA GLU A 157 13.40 14.99 -42.36
C GLU A 157 14.11 13.80 -41.72
N GLU A 158 14.33 13.85 -40.41
CA GLU A 158 14.59 12.66 -39.60
C GLU A 158 13.35 12.43 -38.76
N GLY A 159 12.62 11.36 -39.10
CA GLY A 159 11.42 10.95 -38.39
C GLY A 159 11.70 10.90 -36.90
N GLU A 160 11.01 11.77 -36.17
CA GLU A 160 10.92 11.70 -34.73
C GLU A 160 10.32 10.33 -34.38
N ASP A 161 11.19 9.35 -34.11
CA ASP A 161 10.88 8.24 -33.22
C ASP A 161 10.58 8.89 -31.87
N LEU A 162 9.33 9.38 -31.73
CA LEU A 162 8.71 9.72 -30.47
C LEU A 162 8.84 8.47 -29.61
N ALA A 163 9.92 8.40 -28.83
CA ALA A 163 10.20 7.29 -27.94
C ALA A 163 8.95 7.10 -27.08
N GLU A 164 8.13 6.08 -27.40
CA GLU A 164 6.93 5.75 -26.64
C GLU A 164 7.37 5.66 -25.18
N SER A 165 6.95 6.63 -24.37
CA SER A 165 7.19 6.61 -22.94
C SER A 165 6.77 5.23 -22.42
N PRO A 166 7.62 4.52 -21.65
CA PRO A 166 7.35 3.14 -21.28
C PRO A 166 5.96 3.04 -20.63
N LYS A 167 5.08 2.23 -21.24
CA LYS A 167 3.71 2.04 -20.77
C LYS A 167 3.73 1.62 -19.30
N ARG A 168 3.17 2.47 -18.43
CA ARG A 168 3.10 2.30 -16.97
C ARG A 168 2.05 1.24 -16.60
N ASN A 169 2.30 -0.02 -16.96
CA ASN A 169 1.43 -1.16 -16.64
C ASN A 169 1.84 -1.85 -15.33
N ILE A 170 1.06 -2.83 -14.85
CA ILE A 170 1.37 -3.50 -13.57
C ILE A 170 2.74 -4.17 -13.57
N ARG A 171 3.20 -4.67 -14.72
CA ARG A 171 4.52 -5.29 -14.87
C ARG A 171 5.64 -4.26 -14.76
N HIS A 172 5.39 -3.01 -15.10
CA HIS A 172 6.32 -1.92 -14.85
C HIS A 172 6.48 -1.67 -13.35
N ILE A 173 5.37 -1.54 -12.63
CA ILE A 173 5.36 -1.34 -11.17
C ILE A 173 6.06 -2.51 -10.44
N MET A 174 5.76 -3.75 -10.83
CA MET A 174 6.43 -4.93 -10.27
C MET A 174 7.93 -4.94 -10.53
N ARG A 175 8.38 -4.53 -11.73
CA ARG A 175 9.82 -4.43 -12.04
C ARG A 175 10.52 -3.35 -11.22
N MET A 176 9.87 -2.23 -10.92
CA MET A 176 10.44 -1.22 -10.03
C MET A 176 10.61 -1.79 -8.61
N CYS A 177 9.60 -2.50 -8.10
CA CYS A 177 9.70 -3.20 -6.82
C CYS A 177 10.80 -4.28 -6.82
N GLU A 178 11.01 -5.00 -7.93
CA GLU A 178 12.12 -5.97 -8.05
C GLU A 178 13.49 -5.27 -8.01
N LYS A 179 13.62 -4.09 -8.64
CA LYS A 179 14.87 -3.31 -8.65
C LYS A 179 15.25 -2.75 -7.28
N HIS A 180 14.27 -2.50 -6.41
CA HIS A 180 14.51 -2.11 -5.01
C HIS A 180 15.28 -3.19 -4.23
N LEU A 181 15.17 -4.46 -4.64
CA LEU A 181 15.85 -5.60 -4.01
C LEU A 181 16.81 -6.29 -5.00
N PRO A 182 17.87 -5.60 -5.46
CA PRO A 182 18.66 -6.03 -6.62
C PRO A 182 19.46 -7.32 -6.40
N ILE A 183 19.68 -7.71 -5.14
CA ILE A 183 20.42 -8.92 -4.76
C ILE A 183 19.53 -10.17 -4.87
N LEU A 184 18.21 -10.00 -4.82
CA LEU A 184 17.27 -11.11 -4.77
C LEU A 184 16.82 -11.52 -6.19
N THR A 185 16.66 -12.83 -6.39
CA THR A 185 15.98 -13.37 -7.57
C THR A 185 14.47 -13.10 -7.50
N LYS A 186 13.75 -13.14 -8.63
CA LYS A 186 12.28 -12.89 -8.64
C LYS A 186 11.50 -13.73 -7.63
N PRO A 187 11.72 -15.06 -7.48
CA PRO A 187 11.01 -15.85 -6.47
C PRO A 187 11.36 -15.43 -5.03
N GLN A 188 12.58 -14.97 -4.79
CA GLN A 188 13.00 -14.45 -3.48
C GLN A 188 12.38 -13.09 -3.19
N VAL A 189 12.29 -12.20 -4.17
CA VAL A 189 11.58 -10.91 -4.07
C VAL A 189 10.12 -11.15 -3.69
N GLU A 190 9.46 -12.08 -4.39
CA GLU A 190 8.09 -12.45 -4.08
C GLU A 190 7.94 -12.98 -2.65
N ALA A 191 8.79 -13.91 -2.25
CA ALA A 191 8.77 -14.49 -0.91
C ALA A 191 9.03 -13.44 0.18
N HIS A 192 9.95 -12.51 -0.09
CA HIS A 192 10.27 -11.38 0.79
C HIS A 192 9.06 -10.47 0.97
N TYR A 193 8.48 -9.95 -0.11
CA TYR A 193 7.32 -9.07 -0.01
C TYR A 193 6.11 -9.77 0.59
N LYS A 194 5.91 -11.07 0.33
CA LYS A 194 4.86 -11.86 1.00
C LYS A 194 5.11 -11.95 2.50
N ALA A 195 6.36 -12.17 2.93
CA ALA A 195 6.72 -12.21 4.34
C ALA A 195 6.52 -10.85 5.03
N VAL A 196 6.85 -9.74 4.36
CA VAL A 196 6.63 -8.37 4.85
C VAL A 196 5.13 -8.10 5.08
N VAL A 197 4.28 -8.39 4.09
CA VAL A 197 2.82 -8.21 4.24
C VAL A 197 2.27 -9.12 5.33
N ARG A 198 2.73 -10.37 5.41
CA ARG A 198 2.33 -11.30 6.48
C ARG A 198 2.68 -10.77 7.87
N ALA A 199 3.89 -10.24 8.03
CA ALA A 199 4.33 -9.64 9.29
C ALA A 199 3.44 -8.45 9.67
N LEU A 200 3.18 -7.53 8.73
CA LEU A 200 2.28 -6.39 8.95
C LEU A 200 0.89 -6.81 9.45
N VAL A 201 0.31 -7.86 8.84
CA VAL A 201 -0.99 -8.41 9.26
C VAL A 201 -0.91 -9.04 10.65
N SER A 202 0.13 -9.84 10.92
CA SER A 202 0.32 -10.48 12.23
C SER A 202 0.46 -9.45 13.34
N GLU A 203 1.33 -8.45 13.14
CA GLU A 203 1.57 -7.38 14.10
C GLU A 203 0.27 -6.61 14.39
N GLY A 204 -0.52 -6.29 13.37
CA GLY A 204 -1.79 -5.58 13.55
C GLY A 204 -2.83 -6.38 14.34
N LEU A 205 -2.93 -7.68 14.10
CA LEU A 205 -3.84 -8.57 14.83
C LEU A 205 -3.38 -8.80 16.27
N GLU A 206 -2.08 -9.02 16.48
CA GLU A 206 -1.49 -9.24 17.79
C GLU A 206 -1.62 -8.01 18.68
N LEU A 207 -1.32 -6.82 18.14
CA LEU A 207 -1.48 -5.56 18.87
C LEU A 207 -2.95 -5.32 19.26
N SER A 208 -3.89 -5.53 18.33
CA SER A 208 -5.32 -5.41 18.61
C SER A 208 -5.78 -6.36 19.72
N SER A 209 -5.33 -7.62 19.68
CA SER A 209 -5.61 -8.61 20.73
C SER A 209 -4.97 -8.22 22.07
N PHE A 210 -3.75 -7.70 22.06
CA PHE A 210 -3.05 -7.25 23.26
C PHE A 210 -3.78 -6.06 23.91
N LEU A 211 -4.14 -5.05 23.12
CA LEU A 211 -4.89 -3.88 23.60
C LEU A 211 -6.25 -4.26 24.17
N GLU A 212 -6.92 -5.25 23.59
CA GLU A 212 -8.18 -5.79 24.12
C GLU A 212 -7.98 -6.41 25.51
N LYS A 213 -6.94 -7.24 25.69
CA LYS A 213 -6.62 -7.85 26.98
C LYS A 213 -6.29 -6.80 28.05
N VAL A 214 -5.45 -5.81 27.70
CA VAL A 214 -5.10 -4.72 28.62
C VAL A 214 -6.34 -3.91 29.00
N ALA A 215 -7.23 -3.61 28.04
CA ALA A 215 -8.48 -2.92 28.32
C ALA A 215 -9.38 -3.72 29.28
N THR A 216 -9.53 -5.03 29.07
CA THR A 216 -10.33 -5.88 29.97
C THR A 216 -9.71 -6.01 31.37
N ASP A 217 -8.39 -6.11 31.48
CA ASP A 217 -7.69 -6.24 32.76
C ASP A 217 -7.64 -4.92 33.54
N SER A 218 -7.60 -3.78 32.84
CA SER A 218 -7.67 -2.45 33.45
C SER A 218 -9.01 -2.18 34.14
N VAL A 219 -10.12 -2.71 33.60
CA VAL A 219 -11.44 -2.63 34.23
C VAL A 219 -11.51 -3.51 35.48
N ASN A 220 -10.71 -4.58 35.56
CA ASN A 220 -10.66 -5.52 36.69
C ASN A 220 -9.67 -5.13 37.81
N SER A 221 -9.05 -3.94 37.73
CA SER A 221 -8.33 -3.20 38.80
C SER A 221 -7.75 -4.02 39.97
N SER A 222 -6.87 -4.96 39.63
CA SER A 222 -5.91 -5.59 40.56
C SER A 222 -4.67 -6.18 39.86
N GLY A 223 -4.69 -6.34 38.52
CA GLY A 223 -3.57 -6.88 37.73
C GLY A 223 -2.57 -5.85 37.20
N LEU A 224 -2.92 -4.56 37.12
CA LEU A 224 -2.04 -3.51 36.61
C LEU A 224 -0.79 -3.27 37.48
N GLU A 225 -0.85 -3.59 38.77
CA GLU A 225 0.31 -3.53 39.68
C GLU A 225 1.28 -4.72 39.49
N GLN A 226 0.86 -5.80 38.82
CA GLN A 226 1.70 -6.98 38.55
C GLN A 226 2.44 -6.91 37.21
N LEU A 227 2.02 -6.04 36.29
CA LEU A 227 2.81 -5.68 35.12
C LEU A 227 3.90 -4.70 35.54
N GLN A 228 4.94 -5.25 36.17
CA GLN A 228 6.10 -4.47 36.57
C GLN A 228 6.70 -3.79 35.32
N PHE A 229 6.69 -2.46 35.32
CA PHE A 229 7.39 -1.60 34.37
C PHE A 229 8.86 -2.00 34.12
N ALA A 230 9.45 -2.82 35.00
CA ALA A 230 10.79 -3.38 34.87
C ALA A 230 11.00 -4.31 33.66
N ASP A 231 9.94 -4.91 33.11
CA ASP A 231 10.06 -5.85 31.99
C ASP A 231 10.03 -5.15 30.61
N TRP A 232 9.41 -3.97 30.55
CA TRP A 232 9.32 -3.19 29.31
C TRP A 232 10.67 -2.54 28.98
N ALA A 233 11.40 -2.04 30.00
CA ALA A 233 12.73 -1.48 29.79
C ALA A 233 13.77 -2.52 29.31
N ARG A 234 13.59 -3.81 29.64
CA ARG A 234 14.47 -4.88 29.17
C ARG A 234 14.23 -5.27 27.71
N PHE A 235 12.98 -5.25 27.25
CA PHE A 235 12.65 -5.60 25.86
C PHE A 235 13.11 -4.53 24.85
N TRP A 236 13.20 -3.26 25.27
CA TRP A 236 13.61 -2.15 24.41
C TRP A 236 15.12 -1.86 24.43
N MET A 237 15.89 -2.46 25.36
CA MET A 237 17.35 -2.30 25.43
C MET A 237 18.12 -3.46 24.76
N GLN A 238 17.44 -4.38 24.08
CA GLN A 238 18.06 -5.55 23.45
C GLN A 238 17.83 -5.64 21.93
N VAL A 239 17.59 -4.50 21.29
CA VAL A 239 17.66 -4.32 19.83
C VAL A 239 18.55 -3.12 19.53
#